data_AF-A0A969QLT0-F1
#
_entry.id   AF-A0A969QLT0-F1
#
_cell.length_a   1.000
_cell.length_b   1.000
_cell.length_c   1.000
_cell.angle_alpha   90.00
_cell.angle_beta   90.00
_cell.angle_gamma   90.00
#
_symmetry.space_group_name_H-M   'P 1'
#
loop_
_entity.id
_entity.type
_entity.pdbx_description
1 polymer ?
#
loop_
_entity_poly.entity_id
_entity_poly.type
_entity_poly.pdbx_seq_one_letter_code
_entity_poly.pdbx_strand_id
1 'polypeptide(L)'
;MKSLSGLSVRELLTNRSSALRCHPIDWNDTSESGFGLPNEEQLVDTPYQFSLSANEHGRVHGFFIDEVFYIVWLDPDHLLYPGKG
;
A
#
# COMPACT_ATOMS: atom_id res chain seq x y z
N MET A 1 -9.28 -16.28 0.50
CA MET A 1 -8.99 -15.58 1.78
C MET A 1 -8.14 -16.39 2.75
N LYS A 2 -8.35 -17.70 2.95
CA LYS A 2 -7.47 -18.56 3.79
C LYS A 2 -5.97 -18.56 3.42
N SER A 3 -5.62 -18.18 2.20
CA SER A 3 -4.23 -18.10 1.73
C SER A 3 -3.47 -16.85 2.21
N LEU A 4 -4.17 -15.82 2.70
CA LEU A 4 -3.54 -14.55 3.07
C LEU A 4 -3.18 -14.50 4.56
N SER A 5 -4.05 -15.05 5.42
CA SER A 5 -3.86 -15.08 6.88
C SER A 5 -2.70 -15.96 7.36
N GLY A 6 -2.04 -16.69 6.46
CA GLY A 6 -0.88 -17.53 6.76
C GLY A 6 0.45 -16.94 6.26
N LEU A 7 0.43 -15.77 5.60
CA LEU A 7 1.64 -15.11 5.13
C LEU A 7 2.25 -14.25 6.23
N SER A 8 3.56 -14.33 6.42
CA SER A 8 4.32 -13.32 7.15
C SER A 8 4.35 -12.00 6.38
N VAL A 9 4.67 -10.88 7.04
CA VAL A 9 4.87 -9.58 6.38
C VAL A 9 5.92 -9.69 5.28
N ARG A 10 7.05 -10.37 5.55
CA ARG A 10 8.10 -10.55 4.54
C ARG A 10 7.60 -11.28 3.29
N GLU A 11 6.80 -12.33 3.47
CA GLU A 11 6.18 -13.03 2.34
C GLU A 11 5.16 -12.15 1.64
N LEU A 12 4.36 -11.36 2.35
CA LEU A 12 3.42 -10.43 1.74
C LEU A 12 4.12 -9.38 0.86
N LEU A 13 5.26 -8.85 1.33
CA LEU A 13 6.02 -7.81 0.64
C LEU A 13 6.84 -8.35 -0.55
N THR A 14 7.28 -9.60 -0.48
CA THR A 14 8.04 -10.26 -1.56
C THR A 14 7.15 -10.94 -2.59
N ASN A 15 5.98 -11.42 -2.15
CA ASN A 15 5.06 -12.18 -2.98
C ASN A 15 4.10 -11.23 -3.70
N ARG A 16 4.49 -10.81 -4.90
CA ARG A 16 3.67 -10.02 -5.84
C ARG A 16 2.49 -10.80 -6.44
N SER A 17 1.97 -11.82 -5.74
CA SER A 17 0.89 -12.66 -6.24
C SER A 17 -0.33 -11.81 -6.62
N SER A 18 -1.07 -12.27 -7.63
CA SER A 18 -2.24 -11.58 -8.16
C SER A 18 -3.37 -11.40 -7.13
N ALA A 19 -3.35 -12.12 -6.01
CA ALA A 19 -4.40 -12.12 -5.01
C ALA A 19 -4.37 -10.88 -4.10
N LEU A 20 -3.18 -10.35 -3.77
CA LEU A 20 -3.01 -9.10 -3.05
C LEU A 20 -1.78 -8.41 -3.66
N ARG A 21 -2.02 -7.45 -4.55
CA ARG A 21 -0.95 -6.70 -5.24
C ARG A 21 -0.34 -5.68 -4.27
N CYS A 22 0.29 -6.15 -3.20
CA CYS A 22 0.99 -5.31 -2.24
C CYS A 22 2.32 -4.86 -2.85
N HIS A 23 2.50 -3.54 -3.01
CA HIS A 23 3.73 -2.99 -3.56
C HIS A 23 4.05 -1.63 -2.93
N PRO A 24 5.34 -1.27 -2.87
CA PRO A 24 5.75 0.04 -2.40
C PRO A 24 5.14 1.16 -3.24
N ILE A 25 4.88 2.30 -2.62
CA ILE A 25 4.55 3.54 -3.30
C ILE A 25 5.86 4.26 -3.61
N ASP A 26 6.08 4.62 -4.88
CA ASP A 26 7.10 5.58 -5.28
C ASP A 26 6.43 6.95 -5.39
N TRP A 27 6.78 7.86 -4.48
CA TRP A 27 6.18 9.19 -4.44
C TRP A 27 6.51 10.04 -5.68
N ASN A 28 7.55 9.68 -6.45
CA ASN A 28 7.87 10.39 -7.69
C ASN A 28 6.87 10.10 -8.81
N ASP A 29 6.10 9.01 -8.70
CA ASP A 29 5.09 8.58 -9.68
C ASP A 29 3.66 8.96 -9.27
N THR A 30 3.49 9.72 -8.18
CA THR A 30 2.18 10.05 -7.59
C THR A 30 1.92 11.55 -7.58
N SER A 31 0.65 11.93 -7.34
CA SER A 31 0.28 13.34 -7.15
C SER A 31 0.73 13.90 -5.80
N GLU A 32 0.96 13.02 -4.82
CA GLU A 32 1.39 13.37 -3.47
C GLU A 32 2.89 13.08 -3.29
N SER A 33 3.53 13.77 -2.35
CA SER A 33 4.94 13.57 -2.00
C SER A 33 5.16 12.78 -0.70
N GLY A 34 4.09 12.28 -0.10
CA GLY A 34 4.07 11.64 1.22
C GLY A 34 2.65 11.53 1.76
N PHE A 35 2.50 10.90 2.92
CA PHE A 35 1.22 10.80 3.64
C PHE A 35 0.80 12.10 4.35
N GLY A 36 1.73 13.05 4.54
CA GLY A 36 1.50 14.30 5.26
C GLY A 36 1.44 14.13 6.78
N LEU A 37 2.04 13.06 7.31
CA LEU A 37 2.06 12.78 8.74
C LEU A 37 3.16 13.59 9.45
N PRO A 38 2.95 14.02 10.71
CA PRO A 38 4.04 14.61 11.49
C PRO A 38 5.17 13.61 11.69
N ASN A 39 6.41 14.04 11.43
CA ASN A 39 7.63 13.22 11.50
C ASN A 39 7.55 11.94 10.64
N GLU A 40 6.87 12.01 9.49
CA GLU A 40 6.68 10.86 8.60
C GLU A 40 7.96 10.12 8.26
N GLU A 41 9.05 10.82 7.95
CA GLU A 41 10.35 10.23 7.62
C GLU A 41 10.95 9.37 8.76
N GLN A 42 10.53 9.60 10.01
CA GLN A 42 10.95 8.79 11.16
C GLN A 42 9.98 7.63 11.43
N LEU A 43 8.73 7.76 10.99
CA LEU A 43 7.65 6.83 11.27
C LEU A 43 7.47 5.80 10.15
N VAL A 44 7.70 6.20 8.91
CA VAL A 44 7.40 5.46 7.70
C VAL A 44 8.70 5.12 6.98
N ASP A 45 9.15 3.87 7.13
CA ASP A 45 10.32 3.36 6.40
C ASP A 45 9.99 3.14 4.91
N THR A 46 8.88 2.45 4.63
CA THR A 46 8.40 2.24 3.26
C THR A 46 6.88 2.37 3.19
N PRO A 47 6.36 3.27 2.33
CA PRO A 47 4.94 3.37 2.07
C PRO A 47 4.52 2.23 1.13
N TYR A 48 3.32 1.68 1.35
CA TYR A 48 2.77 0.55 0.61
C TYR A 48 1.33 0.81 0.19
N GLN A 49 0.97 0.20 -0.93
CA GLN A 49 -0.42 0.07 -1.36
C GLN A 49 -0.79 -1.37 -1.67
N PHE A 50 -2.05 -1.73 -1.45
CA PHE A 50 -2.61 -2.99 -1.94
C PHE A 50 -4.08 -2.85 -2.34
N SER A 51 -4.57 -3.74 -3.20
CA SER A 51 -5.99 -3.87 -3.52
C SER A 51 -6.65 -4.91 -2.63
N LEU A 52 -7.91 -4.66 -2.23
CA LEU A 52 -8.70 -5.63 -1.44
C LEU A 52 -9.17 -6.82 -2.27
N SER A 53 -9.32 -6.64 -3.58
CA SER A 53 -9.60 -7.69 -4.53
C SER A 53 -8.83 -7.49 -5.84
N ALA A 54 -8.69 -8.56 -6.62
CA ALA A 54 -7.97 -8.51 -7.89
C ALA A 54 -8.73 -7.75 -9.00
N ASN A 55 -10.05 -7.56 -8.83
CA ASN A 55 -10.95 -7.02 -9.83
C ASN A 55 -11.49 -5.62 -9.48
N GLU A 56 -11.09 -5.03 -8.35
CA GLU A 56 -11.52 -3.70 -7.94
C GLU A 56 -10.41 -2.66 -8.10
N HIS A 57 -10.83 -1.44 -8.44
CA HIS A 57 -9.92 -0.34 -8.76
C HIS A 57 -9.29 0.30 -7.52
N GLY A 58 -9.97 0.25 -6.36
CA GLY A 58 -9.53 0.94 -5.15
C GLY A 58 -8.24 0.40 -4.52
N ARG A 59 -7.63 1.24 -3.68
CA ARG A 59 -6.41 0.95 -2.94
C ARG A 59 -6.54 1.29 -1.46
N VAL A 60 -5.86 0.49 -0.65
CA VAL A 60 -5.54 0.82 0.73
C VAL A 60 -4.07 1.24 0.74
N HIS A 61 -3.80 2.43 1.29
CA HIS A 61 -2.46 2.97 1.41
C HIS A 61 -2.04 3.05 2.87
N GLY A 62 -0.79 2.73 3.16
CA GLY A 62 -0.29 2.71 4.52
C GLY A 62 1.14 2.21 4.61
N PHE A 63 1.54 1.76 5.79
CA PHE A 63 2.89 1.28 6.05
C PHE A 63 2.91 0.25 7.18
N PHE A 64 4.00 -0.51 7.27
CA PHE A 64 4.21 -1.46 8.35
C PHE A 64 5.06 -0.84 9.46
N ILE A 65 4.68 -1.12 10.71
CA ILE A 65 5.61 -1.12 11.84
C ILE A 65 5.59 -2.54 12.39
N ASP A 66 6.75 -3.21 12.29
CA ASP A 66 6.88 -4.65 12.54
C ASP A 66 5.85 -5.48 11.75
N GLU A 67 4.89 -6.09 12.45
CA GLU A 67 3.88 -6.98 11.87
C GLU A 67 2.51 -6.30 11.70
N VAL A 68 2.41 -5.00 12.03
CA VAL A 68 1.15 -4.25 12.01
C VAL A 68 1.13 -3.30 10.81
N PHE A 69 0.11 -3.45 9.96
CA PHE A 69 -0.16 -2.50 8.89
C PHE A 69 -1.03 -1.35 9.39
N TYR A 70 -0.51 -0.12 9.31
CA TYR A 70 -1.22 1.10 9.65
C TYR A 70 -1.83 1.68 8.37
N ILE A 71 -3.16 1.72 8.31
CA ILE A 71 -3.89 2.32 7.20
C ILE A 71 -3.89 3.83 7.37
N VAL A 72 -3.46 4.56 6.34
CA VAL A 72 -3.52 6.02 6.28
C VAL A 72 -4.68 6.46 5.40
N TRP A 73 -4.80 5.89 4.19
CA TRP A 73 -5.84 6.26 3.24
C TRP A 73 -6.62 5.05 2.72
N LEU A 74 -7.91 5.28 2.51
CA LEU A 74 -8.75 4.47 1.63
C LEU A 74 -8.97 5.28 0.36
N ASP A 75 -8.47 4.78 -0.76
CA ASP A 75 -8.49 5.45 -2.06
C ASP A 75 -9.34 4.61 -3.02
N PRO A 76 -10.68 4.66 -2.91
CA PRO A 76 -11.58 3.84 -3.71
C PRO A 76 -11.50 4.14 -5.21
N ASP A 77 -11.15 5.39 -5.55
CA ASP A 77 -11.13 5.89 -6.92
C ASP A 77 -9.72 5.89 -7.55
N HIS A 78 -8.71 5.39 -6.81
CA HIS A 78 -7.32 5.26 -7.26
C HIS A 78 -6.71 6.61 -7.71
N LEU A 79 -6.97 7.67 -6.94
CA LEU A 79 -6.60 9.05 -7.27
C LEU A 79 -5.13 9.37 -7.02
N LEU A 80 -4.43 8.59 -6.20
CA LEU A 80 -3.02 8.84 -5.87
C LEU A 80 -2.12 8.83 -7.11
N TYR A 81 -2.48 8.02 -8.10
CA TYR A 81 -1.79 7.98 -9.37
C TYR A 81 -2.56 8.84 -10.36
N PRO A 82 -2.04 10.03 -10.75
CA PRO A 82 -2.66 10.80 -11.81
C PRO A 82 -2.67 9.92 -13.06
N GLY A 83 -3.86 9.56 -13.53
CA GLY A 83 -3.99 8.72 -14.73
C GLY A 83 -3.12 9.31 -15.84
N LYS A 84 -2.36 8.47 -16.55
CA LYS A 84 -1.70 8.91 -17.78
C LYS A 84 -2.80 9.47 -18.68
N GLY A 85 -2.87 10.79 -18.78
CA GLY A 85 -3.71 11.48 -19.75
C GLY A 85 -3.37 11.05 -21.16
#